data_AF-A0A1V6IZG8-F1
#
_entry.id   AF-A0A1V6IZG8-F1
#
_cell.length_a   1.000
_cell.length_b   1.000
_cell.length_c   1.000
_cell.angle_alpha   90.00
_cell.angle_beta   90.00
_cell.angle_gamma   90.00
#
_symmetry.space_group_name_H-M   'P 1'
#
loop_
_entity.id
_entity.type
_entity.pdbx_description
1 polymer ?
#
loop_
_entity_poly.entity_id
_entity_poly.type
_entity_poly.pdbx_seq_one_letter_code
_entity_poly.pdbx_strand_id
1 'polypeptide(L)'
;MHANGLIWCGEGDVPMTWMDSVVNGKPVTPRSGYIVEICALWYNAVCFALDLAKDMEDNEFVKEFEDIPGLVKENFLPTFWCESRSHLADYVNDQGQNIFTRPNQLFACSLPYTPLEDEVINSVLRACSGELLTTRGLRTLAPKNPLFISRCEGDADQRHRAYHQGSVWPWLLGHYIDAQFRLHGRGFVDCARDLIGVFEEDMTEHGIGSIAELYDGNPPYRPHGCTSSALSVAEILRVMNLIDKYNTL
;
A
#
# COMPACT_ATOMS: atom_id res chain seq x y z
N MET A 1 4.37 20.77 2.46
CA MET A 1 4.58 20.50 1.01
C MET A 1 5.81 21.28 0.57
N HIS A 2 6.69 20.66 -0.21
CA HIS A 2 7.84 21.36 -0.82
C HIS A 2 7.45 21.95 -2.19
N ALA A 3 8.34 22.76 -2.79
CA ALA A 3 8.08 23.44 -4.06
C ALA A 3 7.83 22.49 -5.25
N ASN A 4 8.23 21.22 -5.13
CA ASN A 4 7.96 20.16 -6.10
C ASN A 4 6.57 19.53 -5.97
N GLY A 5 5.69 20.10 -5.13
CA GLY A 5 4.33 19.59 -4.89
C GLY A 5 4.25 18.37 -3.96
N LEU A 6 5.38 17.76 -3.60
CA LEU A 6 5.43 16.55 -2.77
C LEU A 6 5.37 16.88 -1.27
N ILE A 7 4.86 15.92 -0.48
CA ILE A 7 4.77 16.04 0.98
C ILE A 7 6.01 15.39 1.61
N TRP A 8 6.80 16.22 2.30
CA TRP A 8 7.88 15.75 3.15
C TRP A 8 7.34 15.42 4.54
N CYS A 9 7.62 14.22 5.02
CA CYS A 9 7.19 13.71 6.32
C CYS A 9 8.38 13.39 7.22
N GLY A 10 8.23 13.72 8.50
CA GLY A 10 9.17 13.32 9.53
C GLY A 10 10.20 14.38 9.89
N GLU A 11 10.24 14.68 11.19
CA GLU A 11 11.37 15.29 11.90
C GLU A 11 11.59 14.47 13.18
N GLY A 12 12.78 13.90 13.38
CA GLY A 12 13.12 13.07 14.54
C GLY A 12 12.71 11.60 14.47
N ASP A 13 12.74 10.91 15.62
CA ASP A 13 12.55 9.45 15.76
C ASP A 13 11.07 9.03 15.92
N VAL A 14 10.12 9.80 15.37
CA VAL A 14 8.68 9.51 15.48
C VAL A 14 8.20 8.73 14.25
N PRO A 15 7.55 7.56 14.42
CA PRO A 15 6.96 6.84 13.30
C PRO A 15 5.68 7.54 12.82
N MET A 16 5.71 8.11 11.61
CA MET A 16 4.61 8.93 11.05
C MET A 16 3.77 8.19 9.98
N THR A 17 4.02 6.91 9.75
CA THR A 17 3.36 6.10 8.71
C THR A 17 2.70 4.88 9.35
N TRP A 18 1.78 4.21 8.66
CA TRP A 18 1.12 3.00 9.18
C TRP A 18 2.10 1.86 9.56
N MET A 19 3.34 1.91 9.06
CA MET A 19 4.43 1.05 9.52
C MET A 19 5.08 1.62 10.79
N ASP A 20 4.33 1.67 11.89
CA ASP A 20 4.64 2.48 13.10
C ASP A 20 5.19 1.71 14.31
N SER A 21 5.51 0.44 14.15
CA SER A 21 6.06 -0.38 15.23
C SER A 21 7.32 0.22 15.88
N VAL A 22 7.36 0.22 17.23
CA VAL A 22 8.45 0.75 18.07
C VAL A 22 8.98 -0.33 19.00
N VAL A 23 10.31 -0.39 19.12
CA VAL A 23 11.02 -1.25 20.08
C VAL A 23 12.11 -0.45 20.79
N ASN A 24 12.14 -0.51 22.12
CA ASN A 24 13.09 0.25 22.96
C ASN A 24 13.13 1.75 22.63
N GLY A 25 11.96 2.34 22.36
CA GLY A 25 11.81 3.76 22.03
C GLY A 25 12.28 4.15 20.63
N LYS A 26 12.57 3.18 19.75
CA LYS A 26 13.00 3.43 18.37
C LYS A 26 12.06 2.80 17.35
N PRO A 27 11.72 3.50 16.25
CA PRO A 27 10.99 2.90 15.15
C PRO A 27 11.73 1.69 14.57
N VAL A 28 11.01 0.60 14.33
CA VAL A 28 11.55 -0.59 13.63
C VAL A 28 11.72 -0.29 12.15
N THR A 29 10.77 0.43 11.58
CA THR A 29 10.74 0.85 10.17
C THR A 29 10.69 2.37 10.09
N PRO A 30 11.81 3.07 10.35
CA PRO A 30 11.85 4.53 10.23
C PRO A 30 11.66 4.91 8.77
N ARG A 31 10.63 5.72 8.50
CA ARG A 31 10.30 6.23 7.17
C ARG A 31 10.12 7.73 7.27
N SER A 32 11.03 8.47 6.67
CA SER A 32 11.06 9.93 6.63
C SER A 32 11.38 10.42 5.22
N GLY A 33 11.16 11.70 4.96
CA GLY A 33 11.30 12.29 3.64
C GLY A 33 9.99 12.24 2.84
N TYR A 34 10.11 12.11 1.52
CA TYR A 34 8.98 11.84 0.65
C TYR A 34 8.58 10.38 0.77
N ILE A 35 7.36 10.13 1.26
CA ILE A 35 6.83 8.79 1.50
C ILE A 35 5.88 8.44 0.35
N VAL A 36 6.09 7.30 -0.31
CA VAL A 36 5.44 7.00 -1.59
C VAL A 36 3.92 7.04 -1.52
N GLU A 37 3.32 6.42 -0.50
CA GLU A 37 1.86 6.39 -0.33
C GLU A 37 1.32 7.74 0.14
N ILE A 38 2.04 8.51 0.95
CA ILE A 38 1.57 9.82 1.42
C ILE A 38 1.54 10.81 0.26
N CYS A 39 2.57 10.82 -0.59
CA CYS A 39 2.59 11.65 -1.78
C CYS A 39 1.49 11.23 -2.78
N ALA A 40 1.21 9.93 -2.92
CA ALA A 40 0.14 9.44 -3.77
C ALA A 40 -1.26 9.79 -3.24
N LEU A 41 -1.48 9.63 -1.94
CA LEU A 41 -2.72 10.02 -1.26
C LEU A 41 -2.94 11.53 -1.34
N TRP A 42 -1.88 12.33 -1.18
CA TRP A 42 -1.92 13.78 -1.35
C TRP A 42 -2.37 14.16 -2.75
N TYR A 43 -1.72 13.61 -3.78
CA TYR A 43 -2.10 13.84 -5.16
C TYR A 43 -3.57 13.51 -5.40
N ASN A 44 -4.01 12.33 -4.96
CA ASN A 44 -5.39 11.91 -5.11
C ASN A 44 -6.39 12.82 -4.38
N ALA A 45 -6.05 13.27 -3.17
CA ALA A 45 -6.89 14.18 -2.38
C ALA A 45 -7.03 15.55 -3.05
N VAL A 46 -5.93 16.13 -3.56
CA VAL A 46 -5.97 17.42 -4.26
C VAL A 46 -6.77 17.33 -5.55
N CYS A 47 -6.55 16.30 -6.37
CA CYS A 47 -7.34 16.12 -7.60
C CYS A 47 -8.84 15.97 -7.30
N PHE A 48 -9.19 15.13 -6.32
CA PHE A 48 -10.58 14.95 -5.92
C PHE A 48 -11.21 16.25 -5.38
N ALA A 49 -10.49 16.98 -4.53
CA ALA A 49 -10.98 18.24 -3.97
C ALA A 49 -11.15 19.33 -5.05
N LEU A 50 -10.27 19.37 -6.05
CA LEU A 50 -10.39 20.29 -7.18
C LEU A 50 -11.62 19.99 -8.05
N ASP A 51 -11.93 18.71 -8.29
CA ASP A 51 -13.12 18.34 -9.05
C ASP A 51 -14.39 18.75 -8.28
N LEU A 52 -14.45 18.50 -6.97
CA LEU A 52 -15.55 18.96 -6.12
C LEU A 52 -15.66 20.49 -6.06
N ALA A 53 -14.54 21.21 -5.94
CA ALA A 53 -14.53 22.66 -5.88
C ALA A 53 -15.05 23.28 -7.18
N LYS A 54 -14.72 22.70 -8.33
CA LYS A 54 -15.26 23.12 -9.64
C LYS A 54 -16.76 22.88 -9.74
N ASP A 55 -17.24 21.71 -9.30
CA ASP A 55 -18.67 21.39 -9.29
C ASP A 55 -19.49 22.33 -8.37
N MET A 56 -18.85 22.84 -7.31
CA MET A 56 -19.45 23.76 -6.33
C MET A 56 -19.17 25.25 -6.65
N GLU A 57 -18.50 25.56 -7.76
CA GLU A 57 -18.09 26.92 -8.16
C GLU A 57 -17.21 27.66 -7.13
N ASP A 58 -16.44 26.93 -6.31
CA ASP A 58 -15.46 27.48 -5.38
C ASP A 58 -14.15 27.88 -6.09
N ASN A 59 -14.22 29.02 -6.77
CA ASN A 59 -13.12 29.55 -7.57
C ASN A 59 -11.88 29.96 -6.74
N GLU A 60 -12.04 30.23 -5.43
CA GLU A 60 -10.92 30.58 -4.55
C GLU A 60 -10.06 29.35 -4.28
N PHE A 61 -10.69 28.24 -3.90
CA PHE A 61 -9.99 26.96 -3.70
C PHE A 61 -9.34 26.48 -5.00
N VAL A 62 -10.06 26.53 -6.13
CA VAL A 62 -9.50 26.10 -7.42
C VAL A 62 -8.21 26.88 -7.73
N LYS A 63 -8.23 28.21 -7.62
CA LYS A 63 -7.07 29.05 -7.91
C LYS A 63 -5.88 28.76 -6.99
N GLU A 64 -6.11 28.40 -5.73
CA GLU A 64 -5.04 28.10 -4.78
C GLU A 64 -4.36 26.75 -5.06
N PHE A 65 -5.12 25.75 -5.52
CA PHE A 65 -4.65 24.36 -5.63
C PHE A 65 -4.43 23.85 -7.06
N GLU A 66 -4.88 24.56 -8.10
CA GLU A 66 -4.90 24.07 -9.50
C GLU A 66 -3.52 23.66 -10.06
N ASP A 67 -2.45 24.31 -9.61
CA ASP A 67 -1.09 24.03 -10.10
C ASP A 67 -0.46 22.79 -9.44
N ILE A 68 -0.94 22.39 -8.26
CA ILE A 68 -0.32 21.33 -7.45
C ILE A 68 -0.31 19.97 -8.16
N PRO A 69 -1.40 19.50 -8.79
CA PRO A 69 -1.38 18.24 -9.54
C PRO A 69 -0.32 18.21 -10.64
N GLY A 70 -0.09 19.34 -11.33
CA GLY A 70 0.94 19.46 -12.36
C GLY A 70 2.34 19.27 -11.78
N LEU A 71 2.65 19.97 -10.69
CA LEU A 71 3.92 19.84 -9.98
C LEU A 71 4.16 18.41 -9.49
N VAL A 72 3.15 17.77 -8.90
CA VAL A 72 3.28 16.40 -8.41
C VAL A 72 3.51 15.43 -9.58
N LYS A 73 2.74 15.52 -10.68
CA LYS A 73 2.96 14.65 -11.85
C LYS A 73 4.38 14.76 -12.40
N GLU A 74 4.89 15.98 -12.52
CA GLU A 74 6.25 16.23 -13.03
C GLU A 74 7.33 15.64 -12.12
N ASN A 75 7.12 15.67 -10.80
CA ASN A 75 8.15 15.32 -9.83
C ASN A 75 8.02 13.93 -9.20
N PHE A 76 6.84 13.30 -9.24
CA PHE A 76 6.59 12.03 -8.54
C PHE A 76 7.44 10.90 -9.10
N LEU A 77 7.35 10.63 -10.40
CA LEU A 77 8.08 9.53 -11.02
C LEU A 77 9.61 9.74 -10.96
N PRO A 78 10.17 10.92 -11.29
CA PRO A 78 11.60 11.17 -11.12
C PRO A 78 12.10 11.01 -9.68
N THR A 79 11.25 11.30 -8.69
CA THR A 79 11.60 11.14 -7.27
C THR A 79 11.64 9.68 -6.87
N PHE A 80 10.61 8.90 -7.20
CA PHE A 80 10.40 7.56 -6.66
C PHE A 80 10.88 6.42 -7.57
N TRP A 81 10.98 6.60 -8.88
CA TRP A 81 11.29 5.48 -9.77
C TRP A 81 12.70 4.91 -9.53
N CYS A 82 12.78 3.59 -9.39
CA CYS A 82 14.02 2.86 -9.23
C CYS A 82 14.27 1.96 -10.45
N GLU A 83 15.09 2.43 -11.40
CA GLU A 83 15.39 1.72 -12.65
C GLU A 83 15.92 0.30 -12.43
N SER A 84 16.83 0.11 -11.46
CA SER A 84 17.49 -1.17 -11.20
C SER A 84 16.54 -2.24 -10.63
N ARG A 85 15.39 -1.82 -10.10
CA ARG A 85 14.37 -2.69 -9.52
C ARG A 85 13.06 -2.72 -10.32
N SER A 86 12.90 -1.78 -11.25
CA SER A 86 11.68 -1.58 -12.05
C SER A 86 10.41 -1.41 -11.20
N HIS A 87 10.54 -0.67 -10.08
CA HIS A 87 9.46 -0.38 -9.15
C HIS A 87 9.71 0.97 -8.45
N LEU A 88 8.77 1.43 -7.62
CA LEU A 88 8.93 2.68 -6.86
C LEU A 88 9.72 2.46 -5.57
N ALA A 89 10.56 3.42 -5.20
CA ALA A 89 11.20 3.51 -3.88
C ALA A 89 10.11 3.63 -2.80
N ASP A 90 10.35 3.02 -1.64
CA ASP A 90 9.41 3.08 -0.51
C ASP A 90 9.32 4.47 0.11
N TYR A 91 10.45 5.17 0.15
CA TYR A 91 10.57 6.58 0.51
C TYR A 91 11.88 7.16 -0.05
N VAL A 92 11.99 8.49 -0.05
CA VAL A 92 13.17 9.23 -0.48
C VAL A 92 13.46 10.35 0.51
N ASN A 93 14.66 10.37 1.08
CA ASN A 93 15.08 11.41 2.01
C ASN A 93 16.48 11.93 1.67
N ASP A 94 17.11 12.66 2.60
CA ASP A 94 18.45 13.25 2.41
C ASP A 94 19.55 12.19 2.17
N GLN A 95 19.31 10.92 2.52
CA GLN A 95 20.21 9.79 2.25
C GLN A 95 19.93 9.11 0.91
N GLY A 96 18.94 9.58 0.15
CA GLY A 96 18.52 9.05 -1.14
C GLY A 96 17.29 8.14 -1.08
N GLN A 97 17.12 7.32 -2.11
CA GLN A 97 15.99 6.42 -2.26
C GLN A 97 16.16 5.17 -1.38
N ASN A 98 15.11 4.82 -0.62
CA ASN A 98 14.97 3.48 -0.07
C ASN A 98 14.36 2.55 -1.13
N ILE A 99 15.18 1.68 -1.70
CA ILE A 99 14.79 0.79 -2.80
C ILE A 99 14.30 -0.59 -2.33
N PHE A 100 13.83 -0.71 -1.09
CA PHE A 100 13.27 -1.95 -0.60
C PHE A 100 11.93 -2.21 -1.28
N THR A 101 11.74 -3.42 -1.79
CA THR A 101 10.45 -3.84 -2.34
C THR A 101 9.44 -3.96 -1.19
N ARG A 102 8.53 -2.98 -1.11
CA ARG A 102 7.45 -2.89 -0.13
C ARG A 102 6.12 -2.64 -0.83
N PRO A 103 4.98 -2.97 -0.19
CA PRO A 103 3.66 -2.88 -0.83
C PRO A 103 3.11 -1.44 -0.88
N ASN A 104 3.75 -0.48 -0.20
CA ASN A 104 3.29 0.91 -0.10
C ASN A 104 3.13 1.59 -1.47
N GLN A 105 3.94 1.20 -2.46
CA GLN A 105 3.80 1.68 -3.84
C GLN A 105 2.46 1.35 -4.50
N LEU A 106 1.73 0.34 -4.02
CA LEU A 106 0.40 -0.02 -4.54
C LEU A 106 -0.65 1.09 -4.31
N PHE A 107 -0.44 1.95 -3.33
CA PHE A 107 -1.29 3.14 -3.16
C PHE A 107 -1.21 4.05 -4.39
N ALA A 108 -0.01 4.26 -4.93
CA ALA A 108 0.17 5.05 -6.15
C ALA A 108 -0.48 4.40 -7.39
N CYS A 109 -0.68 3.07 -7.38
CA CYS A 109 -1.28 2.34 -8.51
C CYS A 109 -2.82 2.24 -8.43
N SER A 110 -3.38 2.22 -7.21
CA SER A 110 -4.78 1.86 -6.96
C SER A 110 -5.72 3.06 -6.85
N LEU A 111 -5.22 4.22 -6.44
CA LEU A 111 -6.04 5.40 -6.21
C LEU A 111 -6.71 5.89 -7.51
N PRO A 112 -7.96 6.40 -7.47
CA PRO A 112 -8.67 6.88 -8.66
C PRO A 112 -7.86 7.88 -9.48
N TYR A 113 -7.26 8.87 -8.82
CA TYR A 113 -6.29 9.78 -9.42
C TYR A 113 -4.89 9.30 -9.05
N THR A 114 -4.10 8.99 -10.08
CA THR A 114 -2.70 8.58 -9.94
C THR A 114 -1.79 9.49 -10.76
N PRO A 115 -0.56 9.78 -10.28
CA PRO A 115 0.45 10.47 -11.07
C PRO A 115 1.23 9.51 -11.99
N LEU A 116 0.88 8.22 -12.04
CA LEU A 116 1.59 7.19 -12.81
C LEU A 116 0.86 6.85 -14.11
N GLU A 117 1.65 6.53 -15.13
CA GLU A 117 1.16 5.91 -16.37
C GLU A 117 0.99 4.39 -16.20
N ASP A 118 0.13 3.79 -17.02
CA ASP A 118 -0.23 2.37 -16.94
C ASP A 118 0.98 1.43 -17.11
N GLU A 119 1.98 1.79 -17.92
CA GLU A 119 3.22 1.01 -18.07
C GLU A 119 4.01 0.93 -16.77
N VAL A 120 4.09 2.03 -16.02
CA VAL A 120 4.75 2.08 -14.71
C VAL A 120 3.97 1.25 -13.70
N ILE A 121 2.64 1.39 -13.68
CA ILE A 121 1.75 0.61 -12.81
C ILE A 121 1.93 -0.88 -13.08
N ASN A 122 1.95 -1.31 -14.33
CA ASN A 122 2.18 -2.71 -14.71
C ASN A 122 3.53 -3.21 -14.18
N SER A 123 4.59 -2.40 -14.30
CA SER A 123 5.92 -2.77 -13.77
C SER A 123 5.91 -2.95 -12.25
N VAL A 124 5.30 -2.00 -11.52
CA VAL A 124 5.14 -2.06 -10.06
C VAL A 124 4.36 -3.31 -9.65
N LEU A 125 3.25 -3.60 -10.34
CA LEU A 125 2.43 -4.78 -10.06
C LEU A 125 3.22 -6.06 -10.28
N ARG A 126 3.98 -6.18 -11.36
CA ARG A 126 4.85 -7.35 -11.60
C ARG A 126 5.86 -7.57 -10.48
N ALA A 127 6.48 -6.51 -9.97
CA ALA A 127 7.38 -6.59 -8.82
C ALA A 127 6.65 -7.06 -7.54
N CYS A 128 5.49 -6.47 -7.25
CA CYS A 128 4.69 -6.83 -6.07
C CYS A 128 4.15 -8.26 -6.16
N SER A 129 3.64 -8.69 -7.31
CA SER A 129 3.18 -10.07 -7.54
C SER A 129 4.31 -11.08 -7.39
N GLY A 130 5.52 -10.74 -7.87
CA GLY A 130 6.68 -11.63 -7.85
C GLY A 130 7.33 -11.79 -6.48
N GLU A 131 7.27 -10.78 -5.60
CA GLU A 131 8.02 -10.77 -4.35
C GLU A 131 7.14 -10.70 -3.08
N LEU A 132 5.97 -10.06 -3.16
CA LEU A 132 5.18 -9.70 -1.99
C LEU A 132 3.85 -10.46 -1.88
N LEU A 133 3.20 -10.76 -3.00
CA LEU A 133 1.91 -11.44 -3.01
C LEU A 133 2.02 -12.86 -2.42
N THR A 134 1.04 -13.21 -1.60
CA THR A 134 0.86 -14.52 -0.97
C THR A 134 -0.62 -14.91 -1.01
N THR A 135 -0.92 -16.12 -0.55
CA THR A 135 -2.30 -16.59 -0.39
C THR A 135 -3.07 -15.90 0.75
N ARG A 136 -2.40 -15.12 1.61
CA ARG A 136 -3.05 -14.39 2.73
C ARG A 136 -2.97 -12.87 2.61
N GLY A 137 -2.44 -12.37 1.50
CA GLY A 137 -2.26 -10.95 1.23
C GLY A 137 -0.85 -10.59 0.80
N LEU A 138 -0.40 -9.37 1.11
CA LEU A 138 0.94 -8.91 0.72
C LEU A 138 1.89 -8.84 1.90
N ARG A 139 3.12 -9.35 1.69
CA ARG A 139 4.24 -9.14 2.61
C ARG A 139 4.57 -7.65 2.70
N THR A 140 4.89 -7.20 3.90
CA THR A 140 5.35 -5.84 4.17
C THR A 140 6.78 -5.56 3.71
N LEU A 141 7.58 -6.61 3.45
CA LEU A 141 8.94 -6.54 2.92
C LEU A 141 9.25 -7.80 2.10
N ALA A 142 9.96 -7.66 0.98
CA ALA A 142 10.34 -8.80 0.17
C ALA A 142 11.28 -9.80 0.89
N PRO A 143 11.07 -11.13 0.73
CA PRO A 143 11.86 -12.16 1.40
C PRO A 143 13.37 -12.14 1.14
N LYS A 144 13.79 -11.55 0.01
CA LYS A 144 15.22 -11.44 -0.36
C LYS A 144 15.94 -10.33 0.42
N ASN A 145 15.21 -9.46 1.12
CA ASN A 145 15.81 -8.41 1.93
C ASN A 145 16.38 -9.01 3.22
N PRO A 146 17.62 -8.66 3.64
CA PRO A 146 18.23 -9.20 4.86
C PRO A 146 17.48 -8.83 6.15
N LEU A 147 16.63 -7.80 6.12
CA LEU A 147 15.79 -7.40 7.25
C LEU A 147 14.46 -8.17 7.31
N PHE A 148 14.21 -9.08 6.37
CA PHE A 148 12.99 -9.87 6.34
C PHE A 148 12.90 -10.82 7.54
N ILE A 149 11.83 -10.71 8.32
CA ILE A 149 11.48 -11.57 9.43
C ILE A 149 10.21 -12.32 9.03
N SER A 150 10.36 -13.64 8.86
CA SER A 150 9.31 -14.48 8.29
C SER A 150 8.18 -14.81 9.26
N ARG A 151 8.40 -14.64 10.58
CA ARG A 151 7.42 -15.04 11.59
C ARG A 151 7.20 -13.96 12.63
N CYS A 152 5.93 -13.66 12.90
CA CYS A 152 5.51 -12.68 13.89
C CYS A 152 5.16 -13.37 15.22
N GLU A 153 6.16 -14.06 15.81
CA GLU A 153 5.99 -14.86 17.02
C GLU A 153 7.00 -14.50 18.11
N GLY A 154 6.79 -15.03 19.31
CA GLY A 154 7.65 -14.79 20.47
C GLY A 154 7.18 -13.65 21.36
N ASP A 155 8.12 -12.96 22.01
CA ASP A 155 7.83 -11.84 22.91
C ASP A 155 7.34 -10.58 22.16
N ALA A 156 6.92 -9.56 22.92
CA ALA A 156 6.37 -8.33 22.32
C ALA A 156 7.37 -7.66 21.36
N ASP A 157 8.64 -7.58 21.74
CA ASP A 157 9.66 -6.94 20.91
C ASP A 157 9.95 -7.74 19.63
N GLN A 158 9.97 -9.07 19.71
CA GLN A 158 10.12 -9.95 18.54
C GLN A 158 8.97 -9.77 17.56
N ARG A 159 7.73 -9.74 18.05
CA ARG A 159 6.55 -9.49 17.21
C ARG A 159 6.57 -8.09 16.60
N HIS A 160 6.89 -7.07 17.40
CA HIS A 160 7.03 -5.68 16.90
C HIS A 160 8.10 -5.56 15.82
N ARG A 161 9.23 -6.27 15.96
CA ARG A 161 10.27 -6.31 14.91
C ARG A 161 9.76 -6.95 13.62
N ALA A 162 8.95 -8.00 13.69
CA ALA A 162 8.40 -8.70 12.52
C ALA A 162 7.20 -7.98 11.86
N TYR A 163 6.49 -7.16 12.62
CA TYR A 163 5.18 -6.58 12.29
C TYR A 163 5.09 -5.93 10.91
N HIS A 164 6.11 -5.15 10.54
CA HIS A 164 6.25 -4.52 9.22
C HIS A 164 7.55 -4.90 8.51
N GLN A 165 8.16 -6.04 8.87
CA GLN A 165 9.41 -6.52 8.28
C GLN A 165 9.24 -7.88 7.61
N GLY A 166 8.06 -8.20 7.08
CA GLY A 166 7.85 -9.45 6.35
C GLY A 166 6.51 -10.12 6.61
N SER A 167 5.82 -9.72 7.70
CA SER A 167 4.44 -10.12 7.96
C SER A 167 3.53 -9.77 6.76
N VAL A 168 2.56 -10.63 6.52
CA VAL A 168 1.56 -10.52 5.45
C VAL A 168 0.32 -9.82 5.97
N TRP A 169 -0.13 -8.78 5.27
CA TRP A 169 -1.32 -8.01 5.64
C TRP A 169 -2.42 -8.19 4.60
N PRO A 170 -3.61 -8.69 4.97
CA PRO A 170 -4.71 -8.94 4.04
C PRO A 170 -5.26 -7.67 3.39
N TRP A 171 -5.43 -6.59 4.15
CA TRP A 171 -6.07 -5.36 3.66
C TRP A 171 -5.35 -4.74 2.45
N LEU A 172 -4.05 -4.99 2.30
CA LEU A 172 -3.27 -4.55 1.13
C LEU A 172 -3.73 -5.22 -0.18
N LEU A 173 -4.45 -6.35 -0.12
CA LEU A 173 -5.03 -6.98 -1.31
C LEU A 173 -5.98 -6.05 -2.03
N GLY A 174 -6.72 -5.20 -1.30
CA GLY A 174 -7.64 -4.26 -1.92
C GLY A 174 -6.93 -3.33 -2.90
N HIS A 175 -5.84 -2.70 -2.47
CA HIS A 175 -5.02 -1.86 -3.34
C HIS A 175 -4.40 -2.64 -4.51
N TYR A 176 -3.92 -3.86 -4.26
CA TYR A 176 -3.40 -4.70 -5.33
C TYR A 176 -4.48 -5.00 -6.39
N ILE A 177 -5.68 -5.37 -5.96
CA ILE A 177 -6.79 -5.76 -6.83
C ILE A 177 -7.36 -4.54 -7.57
N ASP A 178 -7.49 -3.39 -6.93
CA ASP A 178 -7.88 -2.13 -7.60
C ASP A 178 -6.94 -1.79 -8.76
N ALA A 179 -5.63 -1.88 -8.52
CA ALA A 179 -4.63 -1.60 -9.54
C ALA A 179 -4.64 -2.65 -10.68
N GLN A 180 -4.92 -3.92 -10.39
CA GLN A 180 -5.10 -4.94 -11.41
C GLN A 180 -6.38 -4.71 -12.24
N PHE A 181 -7.48 -4.31 -11.60
CA PHE A 181 -8.71 -3.94 -12.30
C PHE A 181 -8.55 -2.70 -13.18
N ARG A 182 -7.71 -1.74 -12.79
CA ARG A 182 -7.36 -0.59 -13.64
C ARG A 182 -6.75 -1.05 -14.98
N LEU A 183 -5.79 -1.97 -14.95
CA LEU A 183 -5.07 -2.40 -16.16
C LEU A 183 -5.84 -3.44 -17.00
N HIS A 184 -6.59 -4.31 -16.34
CA HIS A 184 -7.16 -5.50 -16.99
C HIS A 184 -8.69 -5.51 -17.03
N GLY A 185 -9.34 -4.57 -16.33
CA GLY A 185 -10.79 -4.47 -16.24
C GLY A 185 -11.44 -5.80 -15.90
N ARG A 186 -12.52 -6.12 -16.60
CA ARG A 186 -13.29 -7.37 -16.43
C ARG A 186 -12.44 -8.63 -16.55
N GLY A 187 -11.34 -8.61 -17.31
CA GLY A 187 -10.46 -9.77 -17.49
C GLY A 187 -9.80 -10.27 -16.20
N PHE A 188 -9.77 -9.46 -15.14
CA PHE A 188 -9.18 -9.83 -13.85
C PHE A 188 -10.18 -10.41 -12.84
N VAL A 189 -11.48 -10.45 -13.17
CA VAL A 189 -12.56 -10.86 -12.25
C VAL A 189 -12.31 -12.23 -11.62
N ASP A 190 -11.95 -13.23 -12.42
CA ASP A 190 -11.76 -14.60 -11.91
C ASP A 190 -10.51 -14.70 -11.00
N CYS A 191 -9.41 -14.03 -11.38
CA CYS A 191 -8.22 -13.95 -10.52
C CYS A 191 -8.52 -13.23 -9.19
N ALA A 192 -9.32 -12.16 -9.22
CA ALA A 192 -9.72 -11.46 -8.00
C ALA A 192 -10.56 -12.36 -7.09
N ARG A 193 -11.49 -13.15 -7.64
CA ARG A 193 -12.27 -14.14 -6.88
C ARG A 193 -11.37 -15.19 -6.24
N ASP A 194 -10.42 -15.74 -6.99
CA ASP A 194 -9.47 -16.73 -6.45
C ASP A 194 -8.62 -16.15 -5.31
N LEU A 195 -8.18 -14.89 -5.43
CA LEU A 195 -7.37 -14.22 -4.42
C LEU A 195 -8.12 -14.00 -3.09
N ILE A 196 -9.43 -13.77 -3.12
CA ILE A 196 -10.23 -13.58 -1.90
C ILE A 196 -10.92 -14.85 -1.42
N GLY A 197 -11.16 -15.83 -2.29
CA GLY A 197 -11.87 -17.08 -1.95
C GLY A 197 -11.12 -17.91 -0.90
N VAL A 198 -9.79 -17.80 -0.85
CA VAL A 198 -8.94 -18.43 0.16
C VAL A 198 -9.27 -18.02 1.61
N PHE A 199 -9.92 -16.87 1.82
CA PHE A 199 -10.34 -16.44 3.16
C PHE A 199 -11.57 -17.19 3.68
N GLU A 200 -12.33 -17.89 2.83
CA GLU A 200 -13.48 -18.68 3.28
C GLU A 200 -13.09 -19.77 4.27
N GLU A 201 -11.99 -20.48 3.99
CA GLU A 201 -11.44 -21.51 4.88
C GLU A 201 -10.84 -20.88 6.17
N ASP A 202 -10.27 -19.69 6.04
CA ASP A 202 -9.56 -18.99 7.12
C ASP A 202 -10.49 -18.42 8.20
N MET A 203 -11.76 -18.17 7.87
CA MET A 203 -12.79 -17.68 8.80
C MET A 203 -13.04 -18.59 10.01
N THR A 204 -12.41 -19.76 10.08
CA THR A 204 -12.50 -20.69 11.23
C THR A 204 -11.18 -20.95 11.92
N GLU A 205 -10.05 -20.38 11.45
CA GLU A 205 -8.72 -20.66 11.97
C GLU A 205 -8.35 -19.81 13.20
N HIS A 206 -8.46 -18.47 13.08
CA HIS A 206 -8.02 -17.54 14.14
C HIS A 206 -9.17 -16.94 14.96
N GLY A 207 -10.26 -16.61 14.27
CA GLY A 207 -11.46 -16.02 14.85
C GLY A 207 -12.67 -16.42 14.03
N ILE A 208 -13.75 -16.85 14.69
CA ILE A 208 -14.94 -17.36 14.01
C ILE A 208 -15.61 -16.25 13.19
N GLY A 209 -15.74 -16.46 11.88
CA GLY A 209 -16.39 -15.55 10.95
C GLY A 209 -15.62 -14.26 10.70
N SER A 210 -14.29 -14.27 10.88
CA SER A 210 -13.47 -13.07 10.76
C SER A 210 -12.10 -13.37 10.15
N ILE A 211 -11.40 -12.30 9.77
CA ILE A 211 -10.05 -12.33 9.19
C ILE A 211 -9.07 -11.71 10.19
N ALA A 212 -7.89 -12.33 10.33
CA ALA A 212 -6.85 -11.86 11.21
C ALA A 212 -6.24 -10.53 10.72
N GLU A 213 -5.55 -9.85 11.62
CA GLU A 213 -4.81 -8.62 11.30
C GLU A 213 -3.66 -8.88 10.33
N LEU A 214 -2.84 -9.89 10.63
CA LEU A 214 -1.69 -10.25 9.82
C LEU A 214 -1.39 -11.75 9.91
N TYR A 215 -0.56 -12.21 8.99
CA TYR A 215 -0.11 -13.59 8.91
C TYR A 215 1.42 -13.62 8.81
N ASP A 216 2.02 -14.77 9.14
CA ASP A 216 3.45 -14.99 8.92
C ASP A 216 3.84 -14.74 7.45
N GLY A 217 5.08 -14.30 7.22
CA GLY A 217 5.63 -14.00 5.90
C GLY A 217 5.83 -15.24 5.01
N ASN A 218 5.99 -16.42 5.62
CA ASN A 218 6.23 -17.68 4.92
C ASN A 218 5.18 -18.74 5.27
N PRO A 219 4.98 -19.76 4.41
CA PRO A 219 4.17 -20.91 4.74
C PRO A 219 4.53 -21.50 6.12
N PRO A 220 3.55 -21.93 6.92
CA PRO A 220 2.14 -22.09 6.57
C PRO A 220 1.26 -20.83 6.74
N TYR A 221 1.85 -19.63 6.80
CA TYR A 221 1.11 -18.35 6.93
C TYR A 221 0.18 -18.33 8.15
N ARG A 222 0.71 -18.58 9.36
CA ARG A 222 -0.14 -18.60 10.56
C ARG A 222 -0.69 -17.21 10.86
N PRO A 223 -1.95 -17.10 11.32
CA PRO A 223 -2.56 -15.82 11.68
C PRO A 223 -2.04 -15.33 13.04
N HIS A 224 -1.86 -14.01 13.15
CA HIS A 224 -1.41 -13.31 14.35
C HIS A 224 -2.05 -11.92 14.47
N GLY A 225 -1.72 -11.22 15.56
CA GLY A 225 -2.23 -9.88 15.84
C GLY A 225 -3.67 -9.92 16.37
N CYS A 226 -4.46 -8.93 16.00
CA CYS A 226 -5.88 -8.92 16.32
C CYS A 226 -6.61 -10.08 15.62
N THR A 227 -7.42 -10.83 16.38
CA THR A 227 -8.21 -11.95 15.87
C THR A 227 -9.26 -11.54 14.85
N SER A 228 -9.72 -10.29 14.92
CA SER A 228 -10.74 -9.72 14.05
C SER A 228 -10.33 -8.31 13.65
N SER A 229 -9.69 -8.18 12.50
CA SER A 229 -9.23 -6.89 11.98
C SER A 229 -10.29 -6.21 11.14
N ALA A 230 -10.73 -5.02 11.58
CA ALA A 230 -11.66 -4.19 10.82
C ALA A 230 -11.11 -3.84 9.43
N LEU A 231 -9.81 -3.55 9.31
CA LEU A 231 -9.18 -3.23 8.03
C LEU A 231 -9.22 -4.42 7.07
N SER A 232 -8.81 -5.60 7.54
CA SER A 232 -8.78 -6.82 6.73
C SER A 232 -10.18 -7.22 6.28
N VAL A 233 -11.16 -7.23 7.19
CA VAL A 233 -12.54 -7.58 6.88
C VAL A 233 -13.17 -6.56 5.92
N ALA A 234 -12.99 -5.26 6.17
CA ALA A 234 -13.56 -4.22 5.32
C ALA A 234 -13.02 -4.28 3.89
N GLU A 235 -11.70 -4.47 3.72
CA GLU A 235 -11.12 -4.53 2.37
C GLU A 235 -11.56 -5.77 1.59
N ILE A 236 -11.70 -6.93 2.23
CA ILE A 236 -12.22 -8.12 1.55
C ILE A 236 -13.69 -7.91 1.11
N LEU A 237 -14.54 -7.34 1.98
CA LEU A 237 -15.91 -6.98 1.60
C LEU A 237 -15.96 -5.94 0.48
N ARG A 238 -15.08 -4.94 0.50
CA ARG A 238 -14.97 -3.93 -0.56
C ARG A 238 -14.59 -4.56 -1.89
N VAL A 239 -13.64 -5.50 -1.88
CA VAL A 239 -13.22 -6.24 -3.08
C VAL A 239 -14.36 -7.13 -3.61
N MET A 240 -15.15 -7.78 -2.75
CA MET A 240 -16.33 -8.54 -3.19
C MET A 240 -17.31 -7.64 -3.97
N ASN A 241 -17.63 -6.47 -3.43
CA ASN A 241 -18.49 -5.49 -4.11
C ASN A 241 -17.87 -4.98 -5.43
N LEU A 242 -16.55 -4.80 -5.45
CA LEU A 242 -15.82 -4.39 -6.65
C LEU A 242 -15.89 -5.46 -7.75
N ILE A 243 -15.69 -6.72 -7.40
CA ILE A 243 -15.82 -7.88 -8.31
C ILE A 243 -17.22 -7.90 -8.93
N ASP A 244 -18.27 -7.73 -8.12
CA ASP A 244 -19.64 -7.70 -8.60
C ASP A 244 -19.86 -6.57 -9.62
N LYS A 245 -19.36 -5.37 -9.32
CA LYS A 245 -19.41 -4.23 -10.24
C LYS A 245 -18.76 -4.56 -11.58
N TYR A 246 -17.53 -5.08 -11.60
CA TYR A 246 -16.83 -5.44 -12.85
C TYR A 246 -17.44 -6.63 -13.58
N ASN A 247 -18.16 -7.52 -12.89
CA ASN A 247 -18.86 -8.64 -13.52
C ASN A 247 -20.14 -8.21 -14.24
N THR A 248 -20.77 -7.12 -13.79
CA THR A 248 -22.00 -6.56 -14.39
C THR A 248 -21.74 -5.58 -15.54
N LEU A 249 -20.53 -5.03 -15.65
CA LEU A 249 -20.07 -4.17 -16.76
C LEU A 249 -19.69 -4.98 -18.00
#